data_AF-A0A7G6Z5X3-F1
#
_entry.id   AF-A0A7G6Z5X3-F1
#
_cell.length_a   1.000
_cell.length_b   1.000
_cell.length_c   1.000
_cell.angle_alpha   90.00
_cell.angle_beta   90.00
_cell.angle_gamma   90.00
#
_symmetry.space_group_name_H-M   'P 1'
#
loop_
_entity.id
_entity.type
_entity.pdbx_description
1 polymer ?
#
loop_
_entity_poly.entity_id
_entity_poly.type
_entity_poly.pdbx_seq_one_letter_code
_entity_poly.pdbx_strand_id
1 'polypeptide(L)'
;MAELRKSGKQTAARQRAREKAAEYREKQDQLEQLAVDYFVASDSIEGIEATVEKEIAAARERGLQLSADARAKADAVIVAMLELGAPRTEVADRLGITTRDVKRAAPVTAAVSENVAVKL
;
A
#
# COMPACT_ATOMS: atom_id res chain seq x y z
N MET A 1 -61.06 38.68 -37.25
CA MET A 1 -60.11 38.90 -36.13
C MET A 1 -59.78 37.65 -35.30
N ALA A 2 -60.62 36.60 -35.24
CA ALA A 2 -60.36 35.41 -34.41
C ALA A 2 -59.33 34.43 -35.00
N GLU A 3 -59.30 34.25 -36.32
CA GLU A 3 -58.39 33.30 -36.99
C GLU A 3 -56.91 33.74 -36.95
N LEU A 4 -56.63 35.04 -37.09
CA LEU A 4 -55.28 35.60 -36.96
C LEU A 4 -54.68 35.37 -35.56
N ARG A 5 -55.51 35.49 -34.50
CA ARG A 5 -55.07 35.20 -33.13
C ARG A 5 -54.81 33.70 -32.92
N LYS A 6 -55.57 32.82 -33.58
CA LYS A 6 -55.37 31.37 -33.53
C LYS A 6 -54.06 30.96 -34.22
N SER A 7 -53.77 31.55 -35.38
CA SER A 7 -52.51 31.36 -36.11
C SER A 7 -51.29 31.83 -35.32
N GLY A 8 -51.33 33.05 -34.75
CA GLY A 8 -50.23 33.57 -33.92
C GLY A 8 -49.96 32.77 -32.63
N LYS A 9 -50.99 32.17 -32.03
CA LYS A 9 -50.82 31.24 -30.89
C LYS A 9 -50.22 29.90 -31.32
N GLN A 10 -50.59 29.41 -32.49
CA GLN A 10 -50.04 28.16 -33.05
C GLN A 10 -48.55 28.30 -33.43
N THR A 11 -48.14 29.45 -34.00
CA THR A 11 -46.73 29.72 -34.32
C THR A 11 -45.89 29.87 -33.05
N ALA A 12 -46.38 30.59 -32.04
CA ALA A 12 -45.70 30.70 -30.74
C ALA A 12 -45.55 29.34 -30.02
N ALA A 13 -46.57 28.48 -30.08
CA ALA A 13 -46.49 27.14 -29.50
C ALA A 13 -45.45 26.26 -30.20
N ARG A 14 -45.37 26.31 -31.54
CA ARG A 14 -44.36 25.61 -32.33
C ARG A 14 -42.94 26.12 -32.04
N GLN A 15 -42.77 27.43 -31.85
CA GLN A 15 -41.49 28.02 -31.52
C GLN A 15 -40.98 27.54 -30.15
N ARG A 16 -41.83 27.61 -29.11
CA ARG A 16 -41.49 27.11 -27.77
C ARG A 16 -41.18 25.61 -27.75
N ALA A 17 -41.89 24.81 -28.55
CA ALA A 17 -41.62 23.39 -28.67
C ALA A 17 -40.22 23.12 -29.29
N ARG A 18 -39.79 23.94 -30.25
CA ARG A 18 -38.45 23.85 -30.85
C ARG A 18 -37.36 24.27 -29.88
N GLU A 19 -37.56 25.36 -29.14
CA GLU A 19 -36.63 25.83 -28.10
C GLU A 19 -36.45 24.77 -27.02
N LYS A 20 -37.54 24.21 -26.49
CA LYS A 20 -37.48 23.13 -25.50
C LYS A 20 -36.80 21.86 -26.04
N ALA A 21 -36.97 21.55 -27.32
CA ALA A 21 -36.28 20.44 -27.96
C ALA A 21 -34.77 20.71 -28.16
N ALA A 22 -34.36 21.97 -28.34
CA ALA A 22 -32.96 22.36 -28.37
C ALA A 22 -32.33 22.23 -26.97
N GLU A 23 -32.98 22.80 -25.94
CA GLU A 23 -32.55 22.67 -24.54
C GLU A 23 -32.43 21.21 -24.09
N TYR A 24 -33.38 20.35 -24.51
CA TYR A 24 -33.30 18.93 -24.20
C TYR A 24 -32.09 18.28 -24.84
N ARG A 25 -31.78 18.61 -26.10
CA ARG A 25 -30.59 18.07 -26.79
C ARG A 25 -29.31 18.53 -26.11
N GLU A 26 -29.18 19.82 -25.83
CA GLU A 26 -28.01 20.36 -25.10
C GLU A 26 -27.84 19.66 -23.74
N LYS A 27 -28.95 19.41 -23.03
CA LYS A 27 -28.91 18.67 -21.76
C LYS A 27 -28.48 17.20 -21.97
N GLN A 28 -28.93 16.53 -23.03
CA GLN A 28 -28.50 15.16 -23.31
C GLN A 28 -27.00 15.11 -23.63
N ASP A 29 -26.50 16.03 -24.44
CA ASP A 29 -25.07 16.11 -24.77
C ASP A 29 -24.23 16.32 -23.50
N GLN A 30 -24.68 17.18 -22.58
CA GLN A 30 -24.03 17.37 -21.28
C GLN A 30 -24.07 16.11 -20.41
N LEU A 31 -25.20 15.41 -20.37
CA LEU A 31 -25.33 14.16 -19.60
C LEU A 31 -24.45 13.06 -20.17
N GLU A 32 -24.33 12.98 -21.50
CA GLU A 32 -23.44 12.03 -22.18
C GLU A 32 -21.98 12.32 -21.83
N GLN A 33 -21.56 13.59 -21.90
CA GLN A 33 -20.19 13.96 -21.52
C GLN A 33 -19.89 13.62 -20.06
N LEU A 34 -20.82 13.93 -19.14
CA LEU A 34 -20.65 13.60 -17.71
C LEU A 34 -20.54 12.09 -17.47
N ALA A 35 -21.27 11.27 -18.24
CA ALA A 35 -21.16 9.82 -18.15
C ALA A 35 -19.78 9.33 -18.62
N VAL A 36 -19.25 9.89 -19.72
CA VAL A 36 -17.89 9.60 -20.19
C VAL A 36 -16.85 9.99 -19.14
N ASP A 37 -16.95 11.21 -18.60
CA ASP A 37 -16.02 11.72 -17.59
C ASP A 37 -16.02 10.84 -16.33
N TYR A 38 -17.20 10.35 -15.91
CA TYR A 38 -17.33 9.43 -14.79
C TYR A 38 -16.57 8.13 -15.02
N PHE A 39 -16.69 7.51 -16.19
CA PHE A 39 -15.98 6.25 -16.47
C PHE A 39 -14.47 6.46 -16.58
N VAL A 40 -14.02 7.55 -17.20
CA VAL A 40 -12.60 7.90 -17.22
C VAL A 40 -12.04 8.08 -15.80
N ALA A 41 -12.79 8.77 -14.93
CA ALA A 41 -12.41 8.93 -13.53
C ALA A 41 -12.41 7.59 -12.78
N SER A 42 -13.40 6.73 -13.04
CA SER A 42 -13.50 5.41 -12.39
C SER A 42 -12.33 4.51 -12.79
N ASP A 43 -12.01 4.42 -14.08
CA ASP A 43 -10.86 3.66 -14.59
C ASP A 43 -9.54 4.19 -14.03
N SER A 44 -9.42 5.51 -13.88
CA SER A 44 -8.26 6.16 -13.26
C SER A 44 -8.11 5.77 -11.78
N ILE A 45 -9.21 5.77 -11.02
CA ILE A 45 -9.23 5.34 -9.62
C ILE A 45 -8.78 3.89 -9.51
N GLU A 46 -9.34 2.98 -10.30
CA GLU A 46 -8.95 1.56 -10.31
C GLU A 46 -7.46 1.39 -10.64
N GLY A 47 -6.94 2.15 -11.60
CA GLY A 47 -5.52 2.15 -11.95
C GLY A 47 -4.61 2.65 -10.81
N ILE A 48 -5.03 3.70 -10.10
CA ILE A 48 -4.33 4.23 -8.92
C ILE A 48 -4.31 3.19 -7.81
N GLU A 49 -5.47 2.62 -7.46
CA GLU A 49 -5.59 1.61 -6.40
C GLU A 49 -4.74 0.37 -6.70
N ALA A 50 -4.80 -0.14 -7.94
CA ALA A 50 -3.99 -1.27 -8.37
C ALA A 50 -2.47 -0.99 -8.30
N THR A 51 -2.06 0.26 -8.55
CA THR A 51 -0.66 0.67 -8.43
C THR A 51 -0.23 0.74 -6.97
N VAL A 52 -1.04 1.38 -6.12
CA VAL A 52 -0.77 1.50 -4.69
C VAL A 52 -0.68 0.12 -4.02
N GLU A 53 -1.57 -0.80 -4.34
CA GLU A 53 -1.52 -2.16 -3.78
C GLU A 53 -0.22 -2.90 -4.17
N LYS A 54 0.25 -2.75 -5.42
CA LYS A 54 1.54 -3.30 -5.84
C LYS A 54 2.71 -2.69 -5.06
N GLU A 55 2.69 -1.38 -4.85
CA GLU A 55 3.73 -0.69 -4.09
C GLU A 55 3.75 -1.10 -2.62
N ILE A 56 2.57 -1.23 -1.98
CA ILE A 56 2.44 -1.70 -0.60
C ILE A 56 2.96 -3.14 -0.49
N ALA A 57 2.59 -4.03 -1.40
CA ALA A 57 3.08 -5.40 -1.40
C ALA A 57 4.60 -5.46 -1.51
N ALA A 58 5.18 -4.73 -2.47
CA ALA A 58 6.63 -4.65 -2.66
C ALA A 58 7.34 -4.01 -1.46
N ALA A 59 6.75 -2.99 -0.83
CA ALA A 59 7.30 -2.37 0.37
C ALA A 59 7.28 -3.32 1.57
N ARG A 60 6.21 -4.09 1.75
CA ARG A 60 6.10 -5.11 2.80
C ARG A 60 7.14 -6.21 2.63
N GLU A 61 7.29 -6.74 1.42
CA GLU A 61 8.30 -7.77 1.13
C GLU A 61 9.72 -7.26 1.43
N ARG A 62 10.07 -6.07 0.92
CA ARG A 62 11.35 -5.44 1.21
C ARG A 62 11.55 -5.21 2.72
N GLY A 63 10.51 -4.77 3.42
CA GLY A 63 10.55 -4.59 4.87
C GLY A 63 10.82 -5.89 5.63
N LEU A 64 10.22 -7.00 5.21
CA LEU A 64 10.47 -8.32 5.80
C LEU A 64 11.91 -8.77 5.57
N GLN A 65 12.44 -8.61 4.36
CA GLN A 65 13.83 -8.97 4.04
C GLN A 65 14.82 -8.11 4.85
N LEU A 66 14.66 -6.79 4.82
CA LEU A 66 15.56 -5.87 5.53
C LEU A 66 15.53 -6.09 7.05
N SER A 67 14.35 -6.35 7.62
CA SER A 67 14.23 -6.63 9.05
C SER A 67 14.82 -7.98 9.43
N ALA A 68 14.66 -9.02 8.60
CA ALA A 68 15.31 -10.31 8.80
C ALA A 68 16.84 -10.20 8.75
N ASP A 69 17.39 -9.47 7.78
CA ASP A 69 18.82 -9.22 7.66
C ASP A 69 19.37 -8.44 8.86
N ALA A 70 18.66 -7.39 9.28
CA ALA A 70 19.02 -6.62 10.47
C ALA A 70 18.98 -7.48 11.74
N ARG A 71 17.98 -8.37 11.86
CA ARG A 71 17.87 -9.33 12.96
C ARG A 71 19.06 -10.29 12.98
N ALA A 72 19.39 -10.88 11.82
CA ALA A 72 20.51 -11.80 11.69
C ALA A 72 21.84 -11.13 12.05
N LYS A 73 22.04 -9.87 11.62
CA LYS A 73 23.23 -9.08 11.98
C LYS A 73 23.28 -8.81 13.49
N ALA A 74 22.15 -8.45 14.11
CA ALA A 74 22.10 -8.25 15.56
C ALA A 74 22.39 -9.55 16.34
N ASP A 75 21.81 -10.67 15.91
CA ASP A 75 22.05 -11.97 16.51
C ASP A 75 23.53 -12.41 16.36
N ALA A 76 24.16 -12.12 15.21
CA ALA A 76 25.58 -12.37 14.99
C ALA A 76 26.49 -11.56 15.94
N VAL A 77 26.13 -10.32 16.27
CA VAL A 77 26.85 -9.53 17.28
C VAL A 77 26.77 -10.19 18.65
N ILE A 78 25.59 -10.69 19.04
CA ILE A 78 25.42 -11.41 20.31
C ILE A 78 26.31 -12.66 20.33
N VAL A 79 26.32 -13.44 19.25
CA VAL A 79 27.18 -14.63 19.12
C VAL A 79 28.66 -14.25 19.27
N ALA A 80 29.13 -13.24 18.55
CA ALA A 80 30.52 -12.80 18.62
C ALA A 80 30.93 -12.35 20.04
N MET A 81 30.06 -11.65 20.77
CA MET A 81 30.32 -11.28 22.16
C MET A 81 30.46 -12.51 23.07
N LEU A 82 29.64 -13.54 22.86
CA LEU A 82 29.73 -14.80 23.61
C LEU A 82 30.99 -15.59 23.26
N GLU A 83 31.39 -15.61 21.99
CA GLU A 83 32.62 -16.28 21.52
C GLU A 83 33.89 -15.64 22.09
N LEU A 84 33.87 -14.33 22.36
CA LEU A 84 34.92 -13.62 23.10
C LEU A 84 34.95 -13.95 24.61
N GLY A 85 34.03 -14.80 25.09
CA GLY A 85 33.99 -15.30 26.45
C GLY A 85 33.13 -14.48 27.41
N ALA A 86 32.39 -13.47 26.95
CA ALA A 86 31.49 -12.72 27.81
C ALA A 86 30.31 -13.61 28.27
N PRO A 87 29.98 -13.66 29.58
CA PRO A 87 28.85 -14.43 30.06
C PRO A 87 27.52 -13.80 29.60
N ARG A 88 26.48 -14.63 29.45
CA ARG A 88 25.17 -14.20 28.92
C ARG A 88 24.53 -13.03 29.68
N THR A 89 24.74 -12.95 30.99
CA THR A 89 24.24 -11.85 31.83
C THR A 89 24.94 -10.54 31.48
N GLU A 90 26.26 -10.55 31.33
CA GLU A 90 27.05 -9.39 30.94
C GLU A 90 26.70 -8.91 29.52
N VAL A 91 26.49 -9.83 28.57
CA VAL A 91 26.03 -9.49 27.22
C VAL A 91 24.63 -8.86 27.25
N ALA A 92 23.71 -9.41 28.04
CA ALA A 92 22.36 -8.87 28.20
C ALA A 92 22.39 -7.44 28.77
N ASP A 93 23.17 -7.23 29.84
CA ASP A 93 23.31 -5.92 30.49
C ASP A 93 23.94 -4.90 29.55
N ARG A 94 24.99 -5.28 28.79
CA ARG A 94 25.65 -4.39 27.82
C ARG A 94 24.75 -3.96 26.68
N LEU A 95 23.91 -4.87 26.18
CA LEU A 95 23.04 -4.61 25.04
C LEU A 95 21.65 -4.08 25.44
N GLY A 96 21.35 -4.00 26.74
CA GLY A 96 20.04 -3.57 27.24
C GLY A 96 18.90 -4.51 26.83
N ILE A 97 19.19 -5.80 26.65
CA ILE A 97 18.22 -6.83 26.25
C ILE A 97 18.06 -7.87 27.36
N THR A 98 17.07 -8.75 27.23
CA THR A 98 16.90 -9.80 28.23
C THR A 98 17.88 -10.95 28.00
N THR A 99 18.25 -11.67 29.07
CA THR A 99 19.04 -12.92 28.94
C THR A 99 18.34 -13.99 28.10
N ARG A 100 17.00 -13.94 28.02
CA ARG A 100 16.20 -14.77 27.10
C ARG A 100 16.49 -14.41 25.63
N ASP A 101 16.62 -13.12 25.30
CA ASP A 101 16.95 -12.67 23.95
C ASP A 101 18.35 -13.11 23.55
N VAL A 102 19.32 -13.05 24.47
CA VAL A 102 20.67 -13.59 24.28
C VAL A 102 20.64 -15.09 23.99
N LYS A 103 19.84 -15.86 24.74
CA LYS A 103 19.67 -17.31 24.52
C LYS A 103 19.00 -17.63 23.19
N ARG A 104 18.07 -16.78 22.72
CA ARG A 104 17.37 -16.98 21.44
C ARG A 104 18.30 -16.78 20.25
N ALA A 105 19.21 -15.80 20.32
CA ALA A 105 20.19 -15.52 19.26
C ALA A 105 21.23 -16.65 19.11
N ALA A 106 21.59 -17.31 20.22
CA ALA A 106 22.53 -18.43 20.24
C ALA A 106 21.91 -19.65 20.96
N PRO A 107 20.98 -20.39 20.32
CA PRO A 107 20.53 -21.66 20.85
C PRO A 107 21.74 -22.58 20.97
N VAL A 108 21.81 -23.37 22.04
CA VAL A 108 23.00 -24.14 22.42
C VAL A 108 23.37 -25.17 21.34
N THR A 109 24.20 -24.75 20.38
CA THR A 109 25.14 -25.57 19.59
C THR A 109 26.56 -25.20 20.02
N ALA A 110 26.79 -25.18 21.33
CA ALA A 110 28.11 -25.18 21.94
C ALA A 110 28.28 -26.51 22.68
N ALA A 111 28.26 -27.60 21.92
CA ALA A 111 28.69 -28.93 22.33
C ALA A 111 29.20 -29.62 21.07
N VAL A 112 30.45 -30.13 21.13
CA VAL A 112 31.29 -30.73 20.06
C VAL A 112 32.21 -29.65 19.43
N SER A 113 33.54 -29.59 19.65
CA SER A 113 34.57 -30.54 20.10
C SER A 113 35.67 -29.77 20.87
N GLU A 114 36.04 -30.13 22.10
CA GLU A 114 36.98 -31.22 22.47
C GLU A 114 38.43 -30.82 22.12
N ASN A 115 39.16 -30.08 22.96
CA ASN A 115 39.86 -30.55 24.17
C ASN A 115 40.47 -31.96 24.04
N VAL A 116 41.37 -32.17 23.06
CA VAL A 116 42.37 -33.25 23.12
C VAL A 116 43.70 -32.66 23.60
N ALA A 117 43.88 -32.82 24.91
CA ALA A 117 45.10 -33.06 25.64
C ALA A 117 46.43 -32.95 24.87
N VAL A 118 47.18 -31.90 25.22
CA VAL A 118 48.62 -31.99 25.44
C VAL A 118 48.89 -33.11 26.45
N LYS A 119 49.59 -34.16 26.01
CA LYS A 119 50.44 -34.97 26.89
C LYS A 119 51.66 -35.44 26.09
N LEU A 120 52.80 -35.17 26.71
CA LEU A 120 54.17 -35.53 26.37
C LEU A 120 54.33 -36.99 25.94
#